data_AF-A0A4Y8W962-F1
#
_entry.id   AF-A0A4Y8W962-F1
#
_cell.length_a   1.000
_cell.length_b   1.000
_cell.length_c   1.000
_cell.angle_alpha   90.00
_cell.angle_beta   90.00
_cell.angle_gamma   90.00
#
_symmetry.space_group_name_H-M   'P 1'
#
loop_
_entity.id
_entity.type
_entity.pdbx_description
1 polymer ?
#
loop_
_entity_poly.entity_id
_entity_poly.type
_entity_poly.pdbx_seq_one_letter_code
_entity_poly.pdbx_strand_id
1 'polypeptide(L)'
;MNKCIFPERSEVLVELCQLPRQSVCFQILTLIQMCHRELDGGSIGTRVHDGKVYYQFRCLKQYMANVKTISNAKTGLSALCDAEFLDRIVVSSADEVITDSAFFRGNVSVFYRLSQKGMLLFGLDE
;
A
#
# COMPACT_ATOMS: atom_id res chain seq x y z
N MET A 1 8.69 -30.23 6.08
CA MET A 1 8.25 -30.12 4.68
C MET A 1 8.26 -28.65 4.30
N ASN A 2 9.09 -28.24 3.33
CA ASN A 2 9.00 -26.89 2.75
C ASN A 2 7.66 -26.80 2.00
N LYS A 3 6.72 -25.99 2.50
CA LYS A 3 5.52 -25.67 1.72
C LYS A 3 5.97 -24.98 0.43
N CYS A 4 5.50 -25.46 -0.71
CA CYS A 4 5.75 -24.79 -1.97
C CYS A 4 4.82 -23.59 -2.06
N ILE A 5 5.33 -22.39 -1.75
CA ILE A 5 4.57 -21.13 -1.70
C ILE A 5 4.44 -20.47 -3.10
N PHE A 6 5.14 -21.01 -4.10
CA PHE A 6 5.18 -20.45 -5.45
C PHE A 6 3.82 -20.44 -6.18
N PRO A 7 2.99 -21.51 -6.13
CA PRO A 7 1.65 -21.49 -6.72
C PRO A 7 0.76 -20.40 -6.11
N GLU A 8 0.74 -20.29 -4.78
CA GLU A 8 -0.05 -19.29 -4.05
C GLU A 8 0.39 -17.86 -4.45
N ARG A 9 1.70 -17.60 -4.51
CA ARG A 9 2.22 -16.31 -5.00
C ARG A 9 1.86 -16.03 -6.46
N SER A 10 1.84 -17.06 -7.29
CA SER A 10 1.50 -16.93 -8.70
C SER A 10 0.03 -16.56 -8.89
N GLU A 11 -0.87 -17.14 -8.09
CA GLU A 11 -2.30 -16.78 -8.07
C GLU A 11 -2.51 -15.32 -7.66
N VAL A 12 -1.83 -14.88 -6.59
CA VAL A 12 -1.85 -13.49 -6.14
C VAL A 12 -1.30 -12.54 -7.20
N LEU A 13 -0.22 -12.93 -7.90
CA LEU A 13 0.33 -12.16 -9.00
C LEU A 13 -0.66 -12.05 -10.18
N VAL A 14 -1.38 -13.13 -10.50
CA VAL A 14 -2.42 -13.12 -11.55
C VAL A 14 -3.55 -12.17 -11.17
N GLU A 15 -4.00 -12.18 -9.91
CA GLU A 15 -5.01 -11.23 -9.40
C GLU A 15 -4.53 -9.77 -9.57
N LEU A 16 -3.30 -9.47 -9.15
CA LEU A 16 -2.69 -8.15 -9.35
C LEU A 16 -2.65 -7.74 -10.83
N CYS A 17 -2.37 -8.69 -11.73
CA CYS A 17 -2.32 -8.44 -13.16
C CYS A 17 -3.68 -8.06 -13.77
N GLN A 18 -4.78 -8.43 -13.12
CA GLN A 18 -6.14 -8.12 -13.57
C GLN A 18 -6.66 -6.76 -13.05
N LEU A 19 -5.93 -6.11 -12.14
CA LEU A 19 -6.37 -4.84 -11.57
C LEU A 19 -6.31 -3.69 -12.58
N PRO A 20 -7.27 -2.73 -12.51
CA PRO A 20 -7.20 -1.53 -13.32
C PRO A 20 -5.94 -0.74 -12.97
N ARG A 21 -5.32 -0.11 -13.98
CA ARG A 21 -4.05 0.61 -13.82
C ARG A 21 -2.94 -0.28 -13.25
N GLN A 22 -2.89 -1.54 -13.68
CA GLN A 22 -1.91 -2.56 -13.30
C GLN A 22 -0.48 -2.02 -13.08
N SER A 23 0.09 -1.27 -14.03
CA SER A 23 1.44 -0.69 -13.91
C SER A 23 1.61 0.29 -12.73
N VAL A 24 0.55 1.00 -12.36
CA VAL A 24 0.51 1.87 -11.17
C VAL A 24 0.42 1.00 -9.92
N CYS A 25 -0.43 -0.03 -9.92
CA CYS A 25 -0.58 -0.96 -8.80
C CYS A 25 0.76 -1.64 -8.47
N PHE A 26 1.47 -2.14 -9.49
CA PHE A 26 2.82 -2.72 -9.32
C PHE A 26 3.81 -1.74 -8.71
N GLN A 27 3.85 -0.49 -9.19
CA GLN A 27 4.74 0.52 -8.64
C GLN A 27 4.43 0.83 -7.18
N ILE A 28 3.14 0.98 -6.82
CA ILE A 28 2.73 1.22 -5.44
C ILE A 28 3.21 0.10 -4.53
N LEU A 29 2.89 -1.15 -4.89
CA LEU A 29 3.27 -2.32 -4.10
C LEU A 29 4.78 -2.47 -3.99
N THR A 30 5.51 -2.23 -5.08
CA THR A 30 6.97 -2.28 -5.09
C THR A 30 7.58 -1.20 -4.19
N LEU A 31 7.05 0.01 -4.17
CA LEU A 31 7.55 1.07 -3.29
C LEU A 31 7.27 0.76 -1.82
N ILE A 32 6.05 0.29 -1.50
CA ILE A 32 5.70 -0.07 -0.12
C ILE A 32 6.54 -1.26 0.37
N GLN A 33 6.82 -2.26 -0.49
CA GLN A 33 7.67 -3.38 -0.10
C GLN A 33 9.13 -2.95 0.14
N MET A 34 9.64 -1.94 -0.58
CA MET A 34 10.94 -1.34 -0.31
C MET A 34 10.95 -0.64 1.06
N CYS A 35 9.91 0.13 1.39
CA CYS A 35 9.79 0.73 2.72
C CYS A 35 9.71 -0.33 3.83
N HIS A 36 8.95 -1.41 3.60
CA HIS A 36 8.86 -2.52 4.55
C HIS A 36 10.21 -3.19 4.81
N ARG A 37 11.11 -3.20 3.83
CA ARG A 37 12.49 -3.69 3.96
C ARG A 37 13.48 -2.60 4.42
N GLU A 38 12.99 -1.46 4.90
CA GLU A 38 13.81 -0.33 5.37
C GLU A 38 14.73 0.27 4.28
N LEU A 39 14.35 0.13 3.01
CA LEU A 39 15.14 0.63 1.87
C LEU A 39 14.79 2.06 1.46
N ASP A 40 13.94 2.75 2.22
CA ASP A 40 13.49 4.12 1.94
C ASP A 40 14.41 5.19 2.57
N GLY A 41 15.37 4.79 3.39
CA GLY A 41 16.34 5.69 4.03
C GLY A 41 15.70 6.72 4.97
N GLY A 42 14.51 6.46 5.49
CA GLY A 42 13.76 7.38 6.36
C GLY A 42 13.11 8.56 5.63
N SER A 43 13.05 8.51 4.29
CA SER A 43 12.45 9.58 3.48
C SER A 43 10.92 9.54 3.44
N ILE A 44 10.32 8.44 3.88
CA ILE A 44 8.87 8.22 3.84
C ILE A 44 8.27 8.43 5.22
N GLY A 45 7.23 9.26 5.31
CA GLY A 45 6.50 9.44 6.56
C GLY A 45 5.85 8.13 7.02
N THR A 46 6.10 7.73 8.26
CA THR A 46 5.57 6.50 8.85
C THR A 46 4.56 6.76 9.96
N ARG A 47 3.64 5.83 10.19
CA ARG A 47 2.74 5.81 11.35
C ARG A 47 2.64 4.40 11.89
N VAL A 48 2.74 4.24 13.20
CA VAL A 48 2.48 2.97 13.88
C VAL A 48 1.01 2.94 14.34
N HIS A 49 0.31 1.87 14.02
CA HIS A 49 -1.04 1.60 14.50
C HIS A 49 -1.22 0.10 14.70
N ASP A 50 -1.73 -0.32 15.87
CA ASP A 50 -1.87 -1.73 16.27
C ASP A 50 -0.60 -2.56 16.06
N GLY A 51 0.56 -1.98 16.43
CA GLY A 51 1.87 -2.62 16.28
C GLY A 51 2.36 -2.75 14.84
N LYS A 52 1.64 -2.21 13.85
CA LYS A 52 1.98 -2.27 12.43
C LYS A 52 2.43 -0.91 11.92
N VAL A 53 3.43 -0.90 11.03
CA VAL A 53 3.94 0.32 10.38
C VAL A 53 3.19 0.57 9.07
N TYR A 54 2.70 1.80 8.90
CA TYR A 54 2.04 2.30 7.71
C TYR A 54 2.84 3.47 7.11
N TYR A 55 2.79 3.61 5.78
CA TYR A 55 3.60 4.54 5.01
C TYR A 55 2.75 5.59 4.31
N GLN A 56 3.19 6.84 4.35
CA GLN A 56 2.47 7.97 3.79
C GLN A 56 2.62 7.98 2.25
N PHE A 57 1.52 7.72 1.54
CA PHE A 57 1.57 7.64 0.08
C PHE A 57 1.98 8.95 -0.60
N ARG A 58 1.70 10.10 0.04
CA ARG A 58 2.10 11.41 -0.49
C ARG A 58 3.62 11.48 -0.73
N CYS A 59 4.42 10.87 0.15
CA CYS A 59 5.87 10.78 -0.02
C CYS A 59 6.24 9.78 -1.12
N LEU A 60 5.58 8.62 -1.18
CA LEU A 60 5.86 7.58 -2.18
C LEU A 60 5.60 8.04 -3.62
N LYS A 61 4.57 8.87 -3.81
CA LYS A 61 4.14 9.36 -5.13
C LYS A 61 5.28 10.03 -5.92
N GLN A 62 6.25 10.66 -5.25
CA GLN A 62 7.36 11.35 -5.92
C GLN A 62 8.32 10.39 -6.65
N TYR A 63 8.31 9.10 -6.29
CA TYR A 63 9.16 8.06 -6.87
C TYR A 63 8.45 7.23 -7.94
N MET A 64 7.19 7.51 -8.25
CA MET A 64 6.43 6.76 -9.25
C MET A 64 6.63 7.34 -10.65
N ALA A 65 7.01 6.48 -11.59
CA ALA A 65 7.03 6.81 -13.00
C ALA A 65 5.58 7.00 -13.52
N ASN A 66 5.35 8.09 -14.26
CA ASN A 66 4.09 8.39 -14.98
C ASN A 66 2.85 8.80 -14.16
N VAL A 67 2.96 9.25 -12.90
CA VAL A 67 1.83 9.91 -12.24
C VAL A 67 1.70 11.37 -12.70
N LYS A 68 1.42 11.58 -14.00
CA LYS A 68 1.06 12.90 -14.56
C LYS A 68 -0.24 13.45 -13.95
N THR A 69 -1.05 12.60 -13.31
CA THR A 69 -2.31 12.98 -12.65
C THR A 69 -2.53 12.19 -11.37
N ILE A 70 -2.86 12.91 -10.29
CA ILE A 70 -3.27 12.37 -8.97
C ILE A 70 -4.38 11.31 -9.10
N SER A 71 -5.20 11.42 -10.16
CA SER A 71 -6.31 10.50 -10.45
C SER A 71 -5.84 9.05 -10.62
N ASN A 72 -4.79 8.79 -11.39
CA ASN A 72 -4.33 7.42 -11.65
C ASN A 72 -3.83 6.72 -10.38
N ALA A 73 -3.11 7.45 -9.53
CA ALA A 73 -2.66 6.93 -8.24
C ALA A 73 -3.83 6.60 -7.31
N LYS A 74 -4.87 7.46 -7.27
CA LYS A 74 -6.08 7.18 -6.51
C LYS A 74 -6.81 5.93 -7.00
N THR A 75 -6.95 5.75 -8.31
CA THR A 75 -7.55 4.55 -8.88
C THR A 75 -6.75 3.30 -8.52
N GLY A 76 -5.41 3.34 -8.63
CA GLY A 76 -4.55 2.21 -8.26
C GLY A 76 -4.63 1.88 -6.77
N LEU A 77 -4.60 2.89 -5.89
CA LEU A 77 -4.74 2.68 -4.44
C LEU A 77 -6.12 2.12 -4.06
N SER A 78 -7.20 2.60 -4.70
CA SER A 78 -8.53 2.04 -4.49
C SER A 78 -8.55 0.57 -4.90
N ALA A 79 -8.12 0.26 -6.12
CA ALA A 79 -8.10 -1.12 -6.63
C ALA A 79 -7.28 -2.06 -5.75
N LEU A 80 -6.13 -1.62 -5.25
CA LEU A 80 -5.30 -2.40 -4.34
C LEU A 80 -5.94 -2.61 -2.97
N CYS A 81 -6.66 -1.63 -2.42
CA CYS A 81 -7.40 -1.80 -1.17
C CYS A 81 -8.63 -2.70 -1.37
N ASP A 82 -9.37 -2.51 -2.46
CA ASP A 82 -10.57 -3.28 -2.79
C ASP A 82 -10.22 -4.76 -3.05
N ALA A 83 -9.05 -5.03 -3.62
CA ALA A 83 -8.49 -6.38 -3.81
C ALA A 83 -7.63 -6.87 -2.63
N GLU A 84 -7.67 -6.17 -1.48
CA GLU A 84 -7.02 -6.57 -0.23
C GLU A 84 -5.50 -6.74 -0.32
N PHE A 85 -4.81 -6.04 -1.23
CA PHE A 85 -3.34 -5.99 -1.25
C PHE A 85 -2.77 -4.96 -0.26
N LEU A 86 -3.56 -3.95 0.09
CA LEU A 86 -3.17 -2.87 0.99
C LEU A 86 -4.19 -2.65 2.10
N ASP A 87 -3.70 -2.54 3.33
CA ASP A 87 -4.48 -1.94 4.40
C ASP A 87 -4.26 -0.43 4.42
N ARG A 88 -5.29 0.31 4.83
CA ARG A 88 -5.29 1.76 4.87
C ARG A 88 -5.71 2.26 6.25
N ILE A 89 -5.01 3.26 6.75
CA ILE A 89 -5.47 4.09 7.87
C ILE A 89 -5.58 5.56 7.42
N VAL A 90 -6.53 6.26 8.03
CA VAL A 90 -6.73 7.69 7.84
C VAL A 90 -6.49 8.36 9.19
N VAL A 91 -5.66 9.39 9.22
CA VAL A 91 -5.27 10.10 10.45
C VAL A 91 -5.75 11.54 10.34
N SER A 92 -6.45 12.03 11.36
CA SER A 92 -6.94 13.40 11.45
C SER A 92 -5.80 14.39 11.72
N SER A 93 -6.06 15.69 11.60
CA SER A 93 -5.12 16.73 12.03
C SER A 93 -4.86 16.74 13.55
N ALA A 94 -5.75 16.11 14.33
CA ALA A 94 -5.57 15.90 15.77
C ALA A 94 -4.78 14.61 16.10
N ASP A 95 -4.20 13.97 15.08
CA ASP A 95 -3.40 12.75 15.19
C ASP A 95 -4.20 11.49 15.59
N GLU A 96 -5.52 11.52 15.41
CA GLU A 96 -6.42 10.41 15.71
C GLU A 96 -6.65 9.54 14.47
N VAL A 97 -6.65 8.22 14.64
CA VAL A 97 -7.01 7.29 13.57
C VAL A 97 -8.52 7.31 13.37
N ILE A 98 -8.95 7.68 12.17
CA ILE A 98 -10.36 7.74 11.80
C ILE A 98 -10.77 6.38 11.24
N THR A 99 -11.67 5.71 11.95
CA THR A 99 -12.28 4.44 11.52
C THR A 99 -13.57 4.64 10.72
N ASP A 100 -14.20 5.81 10.82
CA ASP A 100 -15.46 6.11 10.15
C ASP A 100 -15.28 6.40 8.66
N SER A 101 -16.26 5.93 7.87
CA SER A 101 -16.30 6.11 6.41
C SER A 101 -16.54 7.57 5.97
N ALA A 102 -16.93 8.45 6.89
CA ALA A 102 -17.27 9.84 6.64
C ALA A 102 -16.25 10.80 7.28
N PHE A 103 -15.07 10.96 6.67
CA PHE A 103 -14.10 11.98 7.07
C PHE A 103 -14.13 13.19 6.11
N PHE A 104 -14.05 14.40 6.69
CA PHE A 104 -13.92 15.63 5.92
C PHE A 104 -12.54 15.66 5.22
N ARG A 105 -12.55 15.74 3.89
CA ARG A 105 -11.37 15.60 3.00
C ARG A 105 -10.26 16.65 3.20
N GLY A 106 -10.45 17.66 4.04
CA GLY A 106 -9.56 18.82 4.15
C GLY A 106 -8.33 18.62 5.02
N ASN A 107 -8.42 17.84 6.11
CA ASN A 107 -7.41 17.80 7.17
C ASN A 107 -7.06 16.37 7.59
N VAL A 108 -6.87 15.48 6.62
CA VAL A 108 -6.50 14.09 6.91
C VAL A 108 -5.24 13.67 6.15
N SER A 109 -4.46 12.79 6.78
CA SER A 109 -3.35 12.08 6.15
C SER A 109 -3.72 10.61 5.96
N VAL A 110 -3.38 10.04 4.82
CA VAL A 110 -3.67 8.63 4.51
C VAL A 110 -2.38 7.85 4.45
N PHE A 111 -2.33 6.75 5.18
CA PHE A 111 -1.18 5.85 5.23
C PHE A 111 -1.60 4.44 4.82
N TYR A 112 -0.66 3.70 4.23
CA TYR A 112 -0.90 2.38 3.67
C TYR A 112 0.18 1.40 4.12
N ARG A 113 -0.18 0.13 4.24
CA ARG A 113 0.77 -0.99 4.41
C ARG A 113 0.39 -2.12 3.49
N LEU A 114 1.35 -3.01 3.21
CA LEU A 114 1.00 -4.31 2.64
C LEU A 114 0.09 -5.06 3.63
N SER A 115 -1.03 -5.58 3.12
CA SER A 115 -1.83 -6.57 3.83
C SER A 115 -1.09 -7.90 3.87
N GLN A 116 -1.68 -8.93 4.47
CA GLN A 116 -1.14 -10.29 4.40
C GLN A 116 -1.04 -10.79 2.94
N LYS A 117 -2.04 -10.52 2.09
CA LYS A 117 -1.97 -10.86 0.65
C LYS A 117 -0.84 -10.11 -0.05
N GLY A 118 -0.66 -8.83 0.26
CA GLY A 118 0.43 -8.02 -0.28
C GLY A 118 1.81 -8.53 0.15
N MET A 119 1.96 -8.93 1.41
CA MET A 119 3.21 -9.49 1.95
C MET A 119 3.51 -10.87 1.35
N LEU A 120 2.50 -11.72 1.16
CA LEU A 120 2.62 -13.03 0.51
C LEU A 120 3.27 -12.93 -0.87
N LEU A 121 2.81 -11.97 -1.69
CA LEU A 121 3.34 -11.74 -3.04
C LEU A 121 4.87 -11.52 -3.05
N PHE A 122 5.39 -10.79 -2.07
CA PHE A 122 6.82 -10.45 -1.98
C PHE A 122 7.62 -11.38 -1.06
N GLY A 123 6.97 -12.37 -0.46
CA GLY A 123 7.59 -13.26 0.53
C GLY A 123 8.08 -12.51 1.76
N LEU A 124 7.20 -11.69 2.34
CA LEU A 124 7.45 -10.89 3.54
C LEU A 124 6.71 -11.41 4.77
N ASP A 125 6.05 -12.55 4.68
CA ASP A 125 5.25 -13.16 5.76
C ASP A 125 6.09 -13.92 6.80
N GLU A 126 7.38 -13.60 6.95
CA GLU A 126 8.33 -14.29 7.85
C GLU A 126 8.77 -13.41 9.02
#